data_AF-A0A2H0QWJ1-F1
#
_entry.id   AF-A0A2H0QWJ1-F1
#
_cell.length_a   1.000
_cell.length_b   1.000
_cell.length_c   1.000
_cell.angle_alpha   90.00
_cell.angle_beta   90.00
_cell.angle_gamma   90.00
#
_symmetry.space_group_name_H-M   'P 1'
#
loop_
_entity.id
_entity.type
_entity.pdbx_description
1 polymer ?
#
loop_
_entity_poly.entity_id
_entity_poly.type
_entity_poly.pdbx_seq_one_letter_code
_entity_poly.pdbx_strand_id
1 'polypeptide(L)' 'MGIKDFFVRKMMERKLKDVPKEQQEQIMSIIDKNPDLFKKIGEEIEAKIKAGKPELYATMDVMKKYQSELQKLSQH' A
#
# COMPACT_ATOMS: atom_id res chain seq x y z
N MET A 1 -9.51 2.24 -22.83
CA MET A 1 -8.57 3.00 -21.99
C MET A 1 -8.84 4.48 -22.20
N GLY A 2 -9.44 5.12 -21.22
CA GLY A 2 -9.94 6.50 -21.34
C GLY A 2 -8.96 7.53 -20.78
N ILE A 3 -9.24 8.81 -21.02
CA ILE A 3 -8.46 9.96 -20.50
C ILE A 3 -8.31 9.92 -18.96
N LYS A 4 -9.25 9.27 -18.26
CA LYS A 4 -9.21 9.01 -16.82
C LYS A 4 -8.02 8.11 -16.43
N ASP A 5 -7.73 7.06 -17.20
CA ASP A 5 -6.59 6.16 -16.97
C ASP A 5 -5.26 6.94 -17.09
N PHE A 6 -5.16 7.86 -18.06
CA PHE A 6 -3.97 8.68 -18.26
C PHE A 6 -3.73 9.67 -17.12
N PHE A 7 -4.79 10.32 -16.62
CA PHE A 7 -4.67 11.30 -15.53
C PHE A 7 -4.29 10.64 -14.20
N VAL A 8 -4.87 9.47 -13.90
CA VAL A 8 -4.54 8.67 -12.71
C VAL A 8 -3.11 8.16 -12.79
N ARG A 9 -2.66 7.65 -13.95
CA ARG A 9 -1.26 7.26 -14.18
C ARG A 9 -0.30 8.41 -13.93
N LYS A 10 -0.57 9.59 -14.48
CA LYS A 10 0.30 10.77 -14.37
C LYS A 10 0.36 11.34 -12.94
N MET A 11 -0.73 11.23 -12.18
CA MET A 11 -0.77 11.56 -10.75
C MET A 11 0.04 10.56 -9.91
N MET A 12 -0.12 9.26 -10.18
CA MET A 12 0.68 8.22 -9.54
C MET A 12 2.17 8.39 -9.87
N GLU A 13 2.55 8.58 -11.13
CA GLU A 13 3.95 8.85 -11.51
C GLU A 13 4.54 10.09 -10.82
N ARG A 14 3.72 11.10 -10.50
CA ARG A 14 4.18 12.32 -9.84
C ARG A 14 4.31 12.17 -8.33
N LYS A 15 3.43 11.38 -7.70
CA LYS A 15 3.49 11.04 -6.26
C LYS A 15 4.48 9.92 -5.95
N LEU A 16 4.68 9.02 -6.91
CA LEU A 16 5.62 7.91 -6.86
C LEU A 16 6.94 8.26 -7.58
N LYS A 17 7.15 9.51 -7.99
CA LYS A 17 8.40 9.94 -8.63
C LYS A 17 9.61 9.79 -7.70
N ASP A 18 9.35 9.91 -6.40
CA ASP A 18 10.32 9.70 -5.32
C ASP A 18 10.33 8.24 -4.82
N VAL A 19 9.46 7.39 -5.34
CA VAL A 19 9.35 5.96 -5.02
C VAL A 19 9.93 5.17 -6.20
N PRO A 20 11.13 4.57 -6.05
CA PRO A 20 11.76 3.77 -7.10
C PRO A 20 10.79 2.79 -7.75
N LYS A 21 10.90 2.59 -9.08
CA LYS A 21 10.03 1.65 -9.81
C LYS A 21 10.03 0.25 -9.19
N GLU A 22 11.18 -0.20 -8.69
CA GLU A 22 11.29 -1.46 -7.95
C GLU A 22 10.39 -1.52 -6.71
N GLN A 23 10.23 -0.41 -5.98
CA GLN A 23 9.31 -0.37 -4.83
C GLN A 23 7.84 -0.41 -5.26
N GLN A 24 7.50 0.19 -6.40
CA GLN A 24 6.14 0.10 -6.95
C GLN A 24 5.81 -1.33 -7.38
N GLU A 25 6.74 -1.98 -8.07
CA GLU A 25 6.61 -3.39 -8.48
C GLU A 25 6.59 -4.33 -7.27
N GLN A 26 7.37 -4.05 -6.22
CA GLN A 26 7.29 -4.80 -4.96
C GLN A 26 5.92 -4.65 -4.30
N ILE A 27 5.37 -3.43 -4.21
CA ILE A 27 4.03 -3.22 -3.65
C ILE A 27 2.99 -3.97 -4.48
N MET A 28 3.02 -3.85 -5.81
CA MET A 28 2.11 -4.59 -6.68
C MET A 28 2.27 -6.11 -6.54
N SER A 29 3.50 -6.63 -6.46
CA SER A 29 3.74 -8.05 -6.28
C SER A 29 3.20 -8.58 -4.95
N ILE A 30 3.32 -7.82 -3.86
CA ILE A 30 2.76 -8.23 -2.56
C ILE A 30 1.21 -8.15 -2.59
N ILE A 31 0.63 -7.17 -3.29
CA ILE A 31 -0.83 -7.10 -3.54
C ILE A 31 -1.29 -8.31 -4.34
N ASP A 32 -0.60 -8.68 -5.42
CA ASP A 32 -0.94 -9.83 -6.26
C ASP A 32 -0.80 -11.14 -5.50
N LYS A 33 0.22 -11.25 -4.63
CA LYS A 33 0.44 -12.43 -3.78
C LYS A 33 -0.62 -12.59 -2.69
N ASN A 34 -1.14 -11.50 -2.14
CA ASN A 34 -2.18 -11.56 -1.10
C ASN A 34 -3.06 -10.29 -1.08
N PRO A 35 -4.06 -10.21 -1.98
CA PRO A 35 -4.92 -9.04 -2.08
C PRO A 35 -5.80 -8.87 -0.84
N ASP A 36 -6.16 -9.97 -0.17
CA ASP A 36 -6.96 -9.95 1.06
C ASP A 36 -6.19 -9.34 2.24
N LEU A 37 -4.89 -9.65 2.36
CA LEU A 37 -4.03 -9.03 3.36
C LEU A 37 -3.94 -7.52 3.14
N PHE A 38 -3.75 -7.08 1.90
CA PHE A 38 -3.70 -5.65 1.58
C PHE A 38 -5.01 -4.94 1.86
N LYS A 39 -6.13 -5.58 1.54
CA LYS A 39 -7.47 -5.05 1.85
C LYS A 39 -7.62 -4.86 3.37
N LYS A 40 -7.25 -5.86 4.18
CA LYS A 40 -7.26 -5.76 5.65
C LYS A 40 -6.34 -4.66 6.18
N ILE A 41 -5.14 -4.53 5.63
CA ILE A 41 -4.19 -3.46 5.99
C ILE A 41 -4.84 -2.10 5.71
N GLY A 42 -5.41 -1.89 4.53
CA GLY A 42 -6.08 -0.64 4.16
C GLY A 42 -7.26 -0.31 5.07
N GLU A 43 -8.14 -1.28 5.32
CA GLU A 43 -9.29 -1.13 6.21
C GLU A 43 -8.86 -0.78 7.66
N GLU A 44 -7.81 -1.41 8.18
CA GLU A 44 -7.29 -1.09 9.52
C GLU A 44 -6.63 0.29 9.60
N ILE A 45 -5.88 0.68 8.56
CA ILE A 45 -5.28 2.01 8.51
C ILE A 45 -6.40 3.06 8.52
N GLU A 46 -7.41 2.90 7.66
CA GLU A 46 -8.58 3.80 7.65
C GLU A 46 -9.29 3.83 8.99
N ALA A 47 -9.51 2.67 9.62
CA ALA A 47 -10.17 2.60 10.93
C ALA A 47 -9.37 3.38 11.99
N LYS A 48 -8.03 3.27 11.99
CA LYS A 48 -7.16 4.01 12.91
C LYS A 48 -7.15 5.51 12.62
N ILE A 49 -7.14 5.92 11.36
CA ILE A 49 -7.23 7.34 10.97
C ILE A 49 -8.58 7.91 11.41
N LYS A 50 -9.68 7.19 11.17
CA LYS A 50 -11.04 7.57 11.63
C LYS A 50 -11.14 7.64 13.15
N ALA A 51 -10.37 6.81 13.87
CA ALA A 51 -10.23 6.87 15.33
C ALA A 51 -9.37 8.05 15.82
N GLY A 52 -8.88 8.92 14.94
CA GLY A 52 -8.11 10.11 15.27
C GLY A 52 -6.61 9.90 15.35
N LYS A 53 -6.08 8.71 14.98
CA LYS A 53 -4.63 8.53 14.87
C LYS A 53 -4.09 9.25 13.63
N PRO A 54 -2.92 9.90 13.70
CA PRO A 54 -2.31 10.47 12.51
C PRO A 54 -1.94 9.37 11.50
N GLU A 55 -2.12 9.65 10.21
CA GLU A 55 -1.98 8.71 9.09
C GLU A 55 -0.64 7.96 9.08
N LEU A 56 0.45 8.67 9.33
CA LEU A 56 1.78 8.07 9.41
C LEU A 56 1.87 7.01 10.52
N TYR A 57 1.34 7.33 11.70
CA TYR A 57 1.35 6.42 12.83
C TYR A 57 0.42 5.23 12.59
N ALA A 58 -0.79 5.46 12.07
CA ALA A 58 -1.74 4.40 11.72
C ALA A 58 -1.11 3.40 10.74
N THR A 59 -0.47 3.92 9.69
CA THR A 59 0.24 3.10 8.70
C THR A 59 1.36 2.29 9.32
N MET A 60 2.25 2.91 10.11
CA MET A 60 3.34 2.19 10.79
C MET A 60 2.82 1.10 11.73
N ASP A 61 1.77 1.40 12.49
CA ASP A 61 1.14 0.48 13.43
C ASP A 61 0.61 -0.78 12.73
N VAL A 62 -0.10 -0.58 11.62
CA VAL A 62 -0.73 -1.67 10.85
C VAL A 62 0.34 -2.45 10.09
N MET A 63 1.28 -1.77 9.44
CA MET A 63 2.41 -2.42 8.77
C MET A 63 3.25 -3.25 9.74
N LYS A 64 3.48 -2.78 10.98
CA LYS A 64 4.13 -3.58 12.04
C LYS A 64 3.30 -4.79 12.43
N LYS A 65 1.99 -4.63 12.61
CA LYS A 65 1.08 -5.73 12.95
C LYS A 65 1.10 -6.83 11.89
N TYR A 66 1.10 -6.46 10.61
CA TYR A 66 1.14 -7.38 9.48
C TYR A 66 2.55 -7.68 8.98
N GLN A 67 3.61 -7.18 9.65
CA GLN A 67 5.00 -7.34 9.22
C GLN A 67 5.37 -8.81 9.02
N SER A 68 4.95 -9.69 9.94
CA SER A 68 5.23 -11.12 9.83
C SER A 68 4.53 -11.78 8.64
N GLU A 69 3.34 -11.32 8.28
CA GLU A 69 2.61 -11.83 7.10
C GLU A 69 3.25 -11.30 5.80
N LEU A 70 3.58 -10.01 5.76
CA LEU A 70 4.29 -9.39 4.64
C LEU A 70 5.67 -10.03 4.42
N GLN A 71 6.41 -10.34 5.50
CA GLN A 71 7.69 -11.04 5.43
C GLN A 71 7.55 -12.44 4.86
N LYS A 72 6.52 -13.20 5.26
CA LYS A 72 6.24 -14.52 4.67
C LYS A 72 5.98 -14.44 3.17
N LEU A 73 5.30 -13.40 2.70
CA LEU A 73 5.05 -13.17 1.27
C LEU A 73 6.32 -12.76 0.49
N SER A 74 7.31 -12.18 1.16
CA SER A 74 8.61 -11.81 0.57
C SER A 74 9.63 -12.95 0.49
N GLN A 75 9.47 -14.02 1.30
CA GLN A 75 10.39 -15.17 1.34
C GLN A 75 10.03 -16.32 0.38
N HIS A 76 9.11 -16.10 -0.55
CA HIS A 76 8.75 -17.03 -1.65
C HIS A 76 8.66 -16.25 -2.95
#